data_AF-A0A8H7YD32-F1
#
_entry.id   AF-A0A8H7YD32-F1
#
_cell.length_a   1.000
_cell.length_b   1.000
_cell.length_c   1.000
_cell.angle_alpha   90.00
_cell.angle_beta   90.00
_cell.angle_gamma   90.00
#
_symmetry.space_group_name_H-M   'P 1'
#
loop_
_entity.id
_entity.type
_entity.pdbx_description
1 polymer ?
#
loop_
_entity_poly.entity_id
_entity_poly.type
_entity_poly.pdbx_seq_one_letter_code
_entity_poly.pdbx_strand_id
1 'polypeptide(L)'
;MLNQSHKAANRAFVPIIAAELKEAYEDCGSASGQGVHIRMKNIMTEHVQKGRHEMFRKSTEHVQSELEGTLQSIRNFLALKIEMLFQTIRLDYENSFEKSQTSEEKALNKELKKLLQRNTMFNGTAASTSTSGDVQGQPFNWIKNEVNADFA
;
A
#
# COMPACT_ATOMS: atom_id res chain seq x y z
N MET A 1 9.96 7.14 -0.55
CA MET A 1 8.80 6.48 -1.19
C MET A 1 7.49 7.23 -0.90
N LEU A 2 7.08 7.33 0.37
CA LEU A 2 5.87 8.06 0.81
C LEU A 2 5.71 9.47 0.22
N ASN A 3 6.68 10.37 0.46
CA ASN A 3 6.58 11.78 0.03
C ASN A 3 6.35 11.95 -1.49
N GLN A 4 7.00 11.11 -2.30
CA GLN A 4 6.85 11.14 -3.75
C GLN A 4 5.47 10.65 -4.20
N SER A 5 4.93 9.62 -3.53
CA SER A 5 3.59 9.09 -3.79
C SER A 5 2.50 10.11 -3.45
N HIS A 6 2.61 10.78 -2.30
CA HIS A 6 1.68 11.85 -1.93
C HIS A 6 1.70 13.01 -2.92
N LYS A 7 2.89 13.40 -3.40
CA LYS A 7 3.02 14.41 -4.45
C LYS A 7 2.40 13.98 -5.77
N ALA A 8 2.53 12.70 -6.15
CA ALA A 8 1.92 12.16 -7.36
C ALA A 8 0.39 12.14 -7.26
N ALA A 9 -0.17 11.66 -6.14
CA ALA A 9 -1.60 11.68 -5.87
C ALA A 9 -2.17 13.10 -5.95
N ASN A 10 -1.51 14.09 -5.35
CA ASN A 10 -1.94 15.50 -5.45
C ASN A 10 -1.87 16.08 -6.87
N ARG A 11 -1.03 15.51 -7.75
CA ARG A 11 -0.94 15.92 -9.16
C ARG A 11 -1.96 15.19 -10.04
N ALA A 12 -2.57 14.10 -9.55
CA ALA A 12 -3.50 13.28 -10.31
C ALA A 12 -4.85 13.97 -10.55
N PHE A 13 -5.17 15.05 -9.83
CA PHE A 13 -6.41 15.79 -10.06
C PHE A 13 -6.50 16.38 -11.47
N VAL A 14 -5.42 17.04 -11.92
CA VAL A 14 -5.34 17.78 -13.18
C VAL A 14 -5.56 16.91 -14.42
N PRO A 15 -4.88 15.77 -14.62
CA PRO A 15 -5.09 14.95 -15.82
C PRO A 15 -6.51 14.42 -15.96
N ILE A 16 -7.21 14.17 -14.84
CA ILE A 16 -8.61 13.72 -14.87
C ILE A 16 -9.52 14.85 -15.32
N ILE A 17 -9.37 16.04 -14.73
CA ILE A 17 -10.16 17.20 -15.14
C ILE A 17 -9.87 17.54 -16.61
N ALA A 18 -8.61 17.45 -17.04
CA ALA A 18 -8.24 17.68 -18.44
C ALA A 18 -8.88 16.66 -19.40
N ALA A 19 -8.96 15.39 -19.01
CA ALA A 19 -9.62 14.36 -19.81
C ALA A 19 -11.12 14.62 -19.96
N GLU A 20 -11.80 15.04 -18.88
CA GLU A 20 -13.24 15.36 -18.90
C GLU A 20 -13.55 16.67 -19.66
N LEU A 21 -12.60 17.61 -19.71
CA LEU A 21 -12.74 18.84 -20.49
C LEU A 21 -12.41 18.68 -21.98
N LYS A 22 -11.87 17.52 -22.39
CA LYS A 22 -11.37 17.30 -23.75
C LYS A 22 -12.41 17.63 -24.83
N GLU A 23 -13.64 17.13 -24.66
CA GLU A 23 -14.75 17.38 -25.59
C GLU A 23 -15.05 18.87 -25.75
N ALA A 24 -15.16 19.62 -24.64
CA ALA A 24 -15.40 21.06 -24.68
C ALA A 24 -14.27 21.83 -25.37
N TYR A 25 -13.01 21.38 -25.23
CA TYR A 25 -11.88 21.95 -25.95
C TYR A 25 -11.94 21.65 -27.45
N GLU A 26 -12.36 20.45 -27.85
CA GLU A 26 -12.56 20.09 -29.26
C GLU A 26 -13.68 20.93 -29.90
N ASP A 27 -14.79 21.11 -29.21
CA ASP A 27 -15.90 21.97 -29.64
C ASP A 27 -15.48 23.44 -29.77
N CYS A 28 -14.68 23.94 -28.82
CA CYS A 28 -14.11 25.28 -28.89
C CYS A 28 -13.14 25.42 -30.07
N GLY A 29 -12.31 24.41 -30.35
CA GLY A 29 -11.39 24.40 -31.48
C GLY A 29 -12.09 24.35 -32.84
N SER A 30 -13.30 23.78 -32.87
CA SER A 30 -14.15 23.68 -34.06
C SER A 30 -14.96 24.96 -34.32
N ALA A 31 -15.07 25.87 -33.34
CA ALA A 31 -15.82 27.11 -33.47
C ALA A 31 -15.08 28.13 -34.36
N SER A 32 -15.80 28.74 -35.30
CA SER A 32 -15.23 29.76 -36.20
C SER A 32 -16.27 30.82 -36.60
N GLY A 33 -15.80 31.92 -37.19
CA GLY A 33 -16.64 33.01 -37.70
C GLY A 33 -16.88 34.15 -36.71
N GLN A 34 -17.80 35.05 -37.07
CA GLN A 34 -18.12 36.22 -36.25
C GLN A 34 -18.82 35.80 -34.95
N GLY A 35 -18.36 36.33 -33.81
CA GLY A 35 -18.88 35.96 -32.49
C GLY A 35 -18.27 34.67 -31.90
N VAL A 36 -17.22 34.10 -32.51
CA VAL A 36 -16.54 32.88 -32.05
C VAL A 36 -16.13 32.92 -30.58
N HIS A 37 -15.63 34.07 -30.09
CA HIS A 37 -15.23 34.21 -28.69
C HIS A 37 -16.39 33.99 -27.71
N ILE A 38 -17.58 34.54 -28.02
CA ILE A 38 -18.78 34.34 -27.19
C ILE A 38 -19.22 32.88 -27.26
N ARG A 39 -19.18 32.27 -28.45
CA ARG A 39 -19.54 30.87 -28.64
C ARG A 39 -18.62 29.94 -27.84
N MET A 40 -17.30 30.10 -27.92
CA MET A 40 -16.33 29.33 -27.14
C MET A 40 -16.54 29.48 -25.63
N LYS A 41 -16.78 30.72 -25.17
CA LYS A 41 -17.08 30.98 -23.76
C LYS A 41 -18.33 30.22 -23.30
N ASN A 42 -19.38 30.22 -24.13
CA ASN A 42 -20.64 29.54 -23.80
C ASN A 42 -20.44 28.02 -23.76
N ILE A 43 -19.77 27.43 -24.75
CA ILE A 43 -19.44 25.99 -24.79
C ILE A 43 -18.73 25.57 -23.49
N MET A 44 -17.64 26.27 -23.15
CA MET A 44 -16.86 25.92 -21.96
C MET A 44 -17.66 26.13 -20.66
N THR A 45 -18.41 27.23 -20.57
CA THR A 45 -19.22 27.53 -19.39
C THR A 45 -20.30 26.48 -19.20
N GLU A 46 -21.04 26.12 -20.25
CA GLU A 46 -22.10 25.13 -20.21
C GLU A 46 -21.56 23.75 -19.82
N HIS A 47 -20.46 23.32 -20.44
CA HIS A 47 -19.82 22.04 -20.13
C HIS A 47 -19.38 21.96 -18.66
N VAL A 48 -18.68 22.99 -18.18
CA VAL A 48 -18.23 23.04 -16.78
C VAL A 48 -19.41 23.10 -15.81
N GLN A 49 -20.46 23.87 -16.09
CA GLN A 49 -21.63 23.97 -15.21
C GLN A 49 -22.36 22.64 -15.07
N LYS A 50 -22.49 21.88 -16.17
CA LYS A 50 -23.11 20.55 -16.16
C LYS A 50 -22.20 19.50 -15.52
N GLY A 51 -20.90 19.56 -15.78
CA GLY A 51 -19.95 18.50 -15.42
C GLY A 51 -19.15 18.70 -14.14
N ARG A 52 -19.10 19.90 -13.52
CA ARG A 52 -18.16 20.22 -12.43
C ARG A 52 -18.18 19.24 -11.25
N HIS A 53 -19.35 18.78 -10.84
CA HIS A 53 -19.49 17.90 -9.69
C HIS A 53 -18.97 16.51 -10.02
N GLU A 54 -19.26 16.03 -11.23
CA GLU A 54 -18.79 14.74 -11.72
C GLU A 54 -17.28 14.74 -11.96
N MET A 55 -16.74 15.79 -12.59
CA MET A 55 -15.29 15.97 -12.77
C MET A 55 -14.57 15.96 -11.42
N PHE A 56 -15.09 16.69 -10.43
CA PHE A 56 -14.52 16.73 -9.08
C PHE A 56 -14.62 15.38 -8.37
N ARG A 57 -15.77 14.70 -8.47
CA ARG A 57 -15.99 13.37 -7.89
C ARG A 57 -15.01 12.35 -8.47
N LYS A 58 -14.96 12.20 -9.80
CA LYS A 58 -14.02 11.30 -10.50
C LYS A 58 -12.58 11.57 -10.11
N SER A 59 -12.21 12.86 -10.06
CA SER A 59 -10.86 13.30 -9.69
C SER A 59 -10.50 12.89 -8.26
N THR A 60 -11.45 13.06 -7.33
CA THR A 60 -11.27 12.71 -5.91
C THR A 60 -11.22 11.20 -5.69
N GLU A 61 -12.09 10.44 -6.35
CA GLU A 61 -12.12 8.97 -6.29
C GLU A 61 -10.80 8.36 -6.76
N HIS A 62 -10.24 8.90 -7.85
CA HIS A 62 -8.95 8.42 -8.33
C HIS A 62 -7.81 8.74 -7.36
N VAL A 63 -7.75 9.97 -6.81
CA VAL A 63 -6.74 10.34 -5.82
C VAL A 63 -6.86 9.48 -4.56
N GLN A 64 -8.08 9.18 -4.12
CA GLN A 64 -8.34 8.26 -3.02
C GLN A 64 -7.77 6.87 -3.34
N SER A 65 -8.07 6.31 -4.52
CA SER A 65 -7.54 5.02 -4.95
C SER A 65 -6.00 4.99 -4.97
N GLU A 66 -5.35 6.04 -5.47
CA GLU A 66 -3.89 6.15 -5.49
C GLU A 66 -3.29 6.18 -4.07
N LEU A 67 -3.95 6.88 -3.14
CA LEU A 67 -3.53 6.96 -1.74
C LEU A 67 -3.71 5.62 -1.03
N GLU A 68 -4.83 4.94 -1.25
CA GLU A 68 -5.10 3.60 -0.71
C GLU A 68 -4.08 2.58 -1.24
N GLY A 69 -3.77 2.62 -2.54
CA GLY A 69 -2.74 1.79 -3.15
C GLY A 69 -1.35 2.03 -2.56
N THR A 70 -1.01 3.30 -2.31
CA THR A 70 0.24 3.69 -1.63
C THR A 70 0.31 3.10 -0.22
N LEU A 71 -0.78 3.22 0.56
CA LEU A 71 -0.85 2.70 1.92
C LEU A 71 -0.71 1.18 1.94
N GLN A 72 -1.36 0.49 1.00
CA GLN A 72 -1.23 -0.96 0.88
C GLN A 72 0.18 -1.39 0.52
N SER A 73 0.84 -0.68 -0.39
CA SER A 73 2.25 -0.92 -0.74
C SER A 73 3.17 -0.79 0.47
N ILE A 74 2.96 0.20 1.33
CA ILE A 74 3.73 0.38 2.56
C ILE A 74 3.48 -0.78 3.53
N ARG A 75 2.23 -1.20 3.71
CA ARG A 75 1.91 -2.36 4.58
C ARG A 75 2.62 -3.62 4.10
N ASN A 76 2.58 -3.89 2.80
CA ASN A 76 3.26 -5.05 2.21
C ASN A 76 4.78 -4.94 2.37
N PHE A 77 5.36 -3.76 2.16
CA PHE A 77 6.78 -3.52 2.36
C PHE A 77 7.21 -3.77 3.81
N LEU A 78 6.44 -3.27 4.79
CA LEU A 78 6.71 -3.50 6.20
C LEU A 78 6.57 -4.98 6.57
N ALA A 79 5.55 -5.67 6.05
CA ALA A 79 5.37 -7.12 6.25
C ALA A 79 6.61 -7.90 5.82
N LEU A 80 7.08 -7.64 4.59
CA LEU A 80 8.28 -8.28 4.06
C LEU A 80 9.52 -7.93 4.86
N LYS A 81 9.68 -6.68 5.28
CA LYS A 81 10.83 -6.25 6.09
C LYS A 81 10.86 -6.89 7.47
N ILE A 82 9.70 -7.03 8.10
CA ILE A 82 9.56 -7.70 9.40
C ILE A 82 9.90 -9.18 9.26
N GLU A 83 9.36 -9.87 8.25
CA GLU A 83 9.69 -11.28 7.97
C GLU A 83 11.19 -11.46 7.74
N MET A 84 11.81 -10.61 6.90
CA MET A 84 13.25 -10.64 6.67
C MET A 84 14.05 -10.42 7.97
N LEU A 85 13.63 -9.48 8.82
CA LEU A 85 14.29 -9.22 10.09
C LEU A 85 14.23 -10.44 11.00
N PHE A 86 13.08 -11.10 11.10
CA PHE A 86 12.93 -12.31 11.90
C PHE A 86 13.77 -13.47 11.38
N GLN A 87 13.84 -13.67 10.05
CA GLN A 87 14.72 -14.68 9.47
C GLN A 87 16.19 -14.39 9.79
N THR A 88 16.63 -13.13 9.71
CA THR A 88 17.99 -12.75 10.09
C THR A 88 18.25 -13.05 11.57
N ILE A 89 17.37 -12.61 12.47
CA ILE A 89 17.50 -12.86 13.91
C ILE A 89 17.56 -14.37 14.19
N ARG A 90 16.71 -15.15 13.53
CA ARG A 90 16.70 -16.61 13.64
C ARG A 90 18.05 -17.21 13.25
N LEU A 91 18.59 -16.84 12.10
CA LEU A 91 19.87 -17.32 11.60
C LEU A 91 21.01 -16.92 12.54
N ASP A 92 20.99 -15.71 13.09
CA ASP A 92 21.99 -15.24 14.06
C ASP A 92 21.98 -16.09 15.34
N TYR A 93 20.80 -16.40 15.87
CA TYR A 93 20.67 -17.30 17.02
C TYR A 93 21.10 -18.73 16.70
N GLU A 94 20.66 -19.30 15.56
CA GLU A 94 21.06 -20.64 15.13
C GLU A 94 22.59 -20.75 14.99
N ASN A 95 23.22 -19.76 14.34
CA ASN A 95 24.67 -19.68 14.20
C ASN A 95 25.40 -19.49 15.54
N SER A 96 24.80 -18.75 16.48
CA SER A 96 25.39 -18.57 17.81
C SER A 96 25.42 -19.89 18.59
N PHE A 97 24.40 -20.74 18.43
CA PHE A 97 24.33 -22.03 19.12
C PHE A 97 25.29 -23.07 18.56
N GLU A 98 25.63 -22.99 17.28
CA GLU A 98 26.56 -23.91 16.64
C GLU A 98 28.02 -23.70 17.07
N LYS A 99 28.37 -22.51 17.60
CA LYS A 99 29.73 -22.16 18.02
C LYS A 99 30.15 -22.74 19.38
N SER A 100 29.30 -23.50 20.05
CA SER A 100 29.57 -24.03 21.39
C SER A 100 30.55 -25.18 21.41
N GLN A 101 31.50 -25.11 22.34
CA GLN A 101 32.66 -26.00 22.39
C GLN A 101 32.51 -27.07 23.46
N THR A 102 31.81 -26.77 24.57
CA THR A 102 31.67 -27.71 25.70
C THR A 102 30.40 -28.58 25.59
N SER A 103 30.38 -29.72 26.29
CA SER A 103 29.21 -30.62 26.32
C SER A 103 28.01 -29.97 27.01
N GLU A 104 28.24 -29.16 28.04
CA GLU A 104 27.21 -28.46 28.80
C GLU A 104 26.57 -27.34 27.97
N GLU A 105 27.37 -26.55 27.25
CA GLU A 105 26.88 -25.53 26.31
C GLU A 105 26.03 -26.15 25.19
N LYS A 106 26.46 -27.29 24.64
CA LYS A 106 25.69 -28.01 23.61
C LYS A 106 24.34 -28.50 24.13
N ALA A 107 24.26 -28.97 25.37
CA ALA A 107 23.01 -29.39 26.00
C ALA A 107 22.07 -28.19 26.23
N LEU A 108 22.60 -27.07 26.73
CA LEU A 108 21.84 -25.83 26.94
C LEU A 108 21.30 -25.25 25.62
N ASN A 109 22.13 -25.19 24.59
CA ASN A 109 21.75 -24.69 23.27
C ASN A 109 20.66 -25.54 22.62
N LYS A 110 20.66 -26.86 22.86
CA LYS A 110 19.59 -27.74 22.39
C LYS A 110 18.25 -27.39 23.03
N GLU A 111 18.22 -27.05 24.31
CA GLU A 111 16.99 -26.59 24.99
C GLU A 111 16.56 -25.19 24.52
N LEU A 112 17.51 -24.27 24.34
CA LEU A 112 17.23 -22.93 23.79
C LEU A 112 16.66 -23.00 22.37
N LYS A 113 17.18 -23.89 21.51
CA LYS A 113 16.66 -24.11 20.16
C LYS A 113 15.21 -24.62 20.17
N LYS A 114 14.87 -25.52 21.09
CA LYS A 114 13.46 -25.97 21.27
C LYS A 114 12.55 -24.83 21.73
N LEU A 115 13.04 -23.95 22.60
CA LEU A 115 12.28 -22.80 23.09
C LEU A 115 12.01 -21.80 21.96
N LEU A 116 12.99 -21.54 21.11
CA LEU A 116 12.82 -20.69 19.93
C LEU A 116 11.86 -21.31 18.92
N GLN A 117 11.98 -22.61 18.63
CA GLN A 117 11.06 -23.32 17.73
C GLN A 117 9.60 -23.32 18.20
N ARG A 118 9.37 -23.24 19.52
CA ARG A 118 8.02 -23.10 20.09
C ARG A 118 7.41 -21.73 19.79
N ASN A 119 8.21 -20.69 19.55
CA ASN A 119 7.70 -19.39 19.13
C ASN A 119 7.35 -19.43 17.64
N THR A 120 6.08 -19.19 17.32
CA THR A 120 5.54 -19.19 15.96
C THR A 120 6.29 -18.23 15.03
N MET A 121 6.84 -17.15 15.57
CA MET A 121 7.68 -16.16 14.87
C MET A 121 9.03 -16.70 14.39
N PHE A 122 9.56 -17.76 15.01
CA PHE A 122 10.85 -18.38 14.66
C PHE A 122 10.69 -19.76 13.99
N ASN A 123 9.45 -20.26 13.90
CA ASN A 123 9.15 -21.48 13.18
C ASN A 123 8.97 -21.15 11.69
N GLY A 124 9.97 -21.45 10.86
CA GLY A 124 9.99 -21.13 9.42
C GLY A 124 8.90 -21.80 8.55
N THR A 125 7.82 -22.28 9.15
CA THR A 125 6.68 -22.95 8.50
C THR A 125 5.48 -22.02 8.26
N ALA A 126 5.49 -20.78 8.77
CA ALA A 126 4.39 -19.84 8.53
C ALA A 126 4.22 -19.42 7.04
N ALA A 127 5.22 -19.70 6.19
CA ALA A 127 5.20 -19.32 4.78
C ALA A 127 4.74 -20.43 3.80
N SER A 128 4.33 -21.62 4.27
CA SER A 128 4.05 -22.77 3.39
C SER A 128 2.62 -23.32 3.47
N THR A 129 1.61 -22.49 3.73
CA THR A 129 0.22 -22.90 3.49
C THR A 129 -0.60 -21.74 2.93
N SER A 130 -0.64 -21.60 1.62
CA SER A 130 -1.78 -21.03 0.88
C SER A 130 -1.63 -21.28 -0.63
N THR A 131 -1.84 -22.53 -1.02
CA THR A 131 -2.39 -22.85 -2.34
C THR A 131 -3.91 -22.64 -2.29
N SER A 132 -4.41 -21.80 -3.18
CA SER A 132 -5.80 -21.71 -3.68
C SER A 132 -6.91 -21.29 -2.71
N GLY A 133 -7.54 -20.15 -3.04
CA GLY A 133 -8.84 -19.74 -2.52
C GLY A 133 -8.77 -18.71 -1.40
N ASP A 134 -9.30 -17.52 -1.67
CA ASP A 134 -9.61 -16.45 -0.72
C ASP A 134 -8.44 -15.87 0.11
N VAL A 135 -7.86 -14.78 -0.41
CA VAL A 135 -6.89 -13.94 0.31
C VAL A 135 -7.62 -13.09 1.36
N GLN A 136 -8.08 -13.75 2.42
CA GLN A 136 -8.48 -13.16 3.70
C GLN A 136 -7.71 -13.80 4.86
N GLY A 137 -6.46 -14.21 4.62
CA GLY A 137 -5.48 -14.47 5.67
C GLY A 137 -4.66 -13.21 5.92
N GLN A 138 -5.14 -12.33 6.80
CA GLN A 138 -4.38 -11.13 7.20
C GLN A 138 -3.10 -11.55 7.93
N PRO A 139 -1.90 -11.25 7.41
CA PRO A 139 -0.64 -11.78 7.93
C PRO A 139 -0.16 -11.03 9.19
N PHE A 140 -1.04 -10.75 10.16
CA PHE A 140 -0.71 -9.95 11.36
C PHE A 140 -1.65 -10.20 12.55
N ASN A 141 -2.28 -11.36 12.64
CA ASN A 141 -3.29 -11.62 13.68
C ASN A 141 -2.73 -11.55 15.13
N TRP A 142 -1.41 -11.64 15.32
CA TRP A 142 -0.76 -11.47 16.62
C TRP A 142 -0.62 -10.00 17.05
N ILE A 143 -0.50 -9.05 16.11
CA ILE A 143 -0.42 -7.60 16.43
C ILE A 143 -1.73 -7.11 17.07
N LYS A 144 -2.88 -7.69 16.67
CA LYS A 144 -4.18 -7.33 17.23
C LYS A 144 -4.34 -7.70 18.71
N ASN A 145 -3.57 -8.67 19.21
CA ASN A 145 -3.68 -9.13 20.59
C ASN A 145 -2.87 -8.28 21.59
N GLU A 146 -1.89 -7.49 21.13
CA GLU A 146 -1.12 -6.59 22.00
C GLU A 146 -1.75 -5.20 22.11
N VAL A 147 -2.34 -4.67 21.03
CA VAL A 147 -2.92 -3.29 21.05
C VAL A 147 -4.20 -3.18 21.91
N ASN A 148 -4.91 -4.28 22.14
CA ASN A 148 -6.10 -4.29 23.01
C ASN A 148 -5.78 -4.52 24.50
N ALA A 149 -4.54 -4.81 24.87
CA ALA A 149 -4.14 -4.99 26.27
C ALA A 149 -3.78 -3.65 26.97
N ASP A 150 -3.53 -2.59 26.20
CA ASP A 150 -3.14 -1.28 26.72
C ASP A 150 -4.31 -0.29 26.88
N PHE A 151 -5.56 -0.73 26.64
CA PHE A 151 -6.77 0.11 26.72
C PHE A 151 -7.93 -0.49 27.54
N ALA A 152 -7.64 -1.43 28.46
CA ALA A 152 -8.61 -1.96 29.43
C ALA A 152 -8.14 -1.75 30.87
#